data_AF-A0A958H1W1-F1
#
_entry.id   AF-A0A958H1W1-F1
#
_cell.length_a   1.000
_cell.length_b   1.000
_cell.length_c   1.000
_cell.angle_alpha   90.00
_cell.angle_beta   90.00
_cell.angle_gamma   90.00
#
_symmetry.space_group_name_H-M   'P 1'
#
loop_
_entity.id
_entity.type
_entity.pdbx_description
1 polymer ?
#
loop_
_entity_poly.entity_id
_entity_poly.type
_entity_poly.pdbx_seq_one_letter_code
_entity_poly.pdbx_strand_id
1 'polypeptide(L)'
;GHEVFTLRHQVAEALISDHRLMTNLNLRVDRLMPDSWERIKSNLTKLDRDMVYEGIKLPMYKGENVVIALEYRSAEDRYSLFLGQNDEDLCQRVASDLMRRGYIDTPRAVYIQG
;
A
#
# COMPACT_ATOMS: atom_id res chain seq x y z
N GLY A 1 -14.34 4.55 16.63
CA GLY A 1 -13.99 5.13 15.31
C GLY A 1 -12.80 6.06 15.44
N HIS A 2 -12.98 7.22 16.08
CA HIS A 2 -11.93 8.22 16.28
C HIS A 2 -10.76 7.74 17.16
N GLU A 3 -11.03 7.04 18.27
CA GLU A 3 -9.97 6.61 19.20
C GLU A 3 -8.94 5.67 18.58
N VAL A 4 -9.35 4.81 17.64
CA VAL A 4 -8.43 3.89 16.95
C VAL A 4 -7.50 4.65 15.99
N PHE A 5 -7.99 5.73 15.36
CA PHE A 5 -7.15 6.63 14.56
C PHE A 5 -6.15 7.40 15.42
N THR A 6 -6.58 7.88 16.59
CA THR A 6 -5.72 8.59 17.54
C THR A 6 -4.62 7.67 18.07
N LEU A 7 -4.97 6.44 18.47
CA LEU A 7 -4.00 5.45 18.95
C LEU A 7 -3.00 5.06 17.86
N ARG A 8 -3.47 4.90 16.62
CA ARG A 8 -2.63 4.58 15.46
C ARG A 8 -1.65 5.70 15.12
N HIS A 9 -2.08 6.96 15.24
CA HIS A 9 -1.21 8.12 15.04
C HIS A 9 -0.13 8.17 16.13
N GLN A 10 -0.52 8.00 17.40
CA GLN A 10 0.41 7.98 18.54
C GLN A 10 1.44 6.84 18.46
N VAL A 11 1.03 5.64 18.03
CA VAL A 11 1.93 4.50 17.82
C VAL A 11 2.91 4.78 16.68
N ALA A 12 2.45 5.38 15.59
CA ALA A 12 3.34 5.75 14.50
C ALA A 12 4.33 6.84 14.89
N GLU A 13 3.90 7.88 15.62
CA GLU A 13 4.78 8.92 16.15
C GLU A 13 5.83 8.35 17.10
N ALA A 14 5.44 7.44 17.99
CA ALA A 14 6.37 6.74 18.89
C ALA A 14 7.42 5.93 18.13
N LEU A 15 7.00 5.18 17.11
CA LEU A 15 7.91 4.38 16.29
C LEU A 15 8.78 5.23 15.35
N ILE A 16 8.32 6.42 14.96
CA ILE A 16 9.12 7.42 14.25
C ILE A 16 10.20 8.01 15.15
N SER A 17 9.83 8.33 16.39
CA SER A 17 10.77 8.89 17.38
C SER A 17 11.89 7.92 17.74
N ASP A 18 11.64 6.61 17.64
CA ASP A 18 12.62 5.54 17.89
C ASP A 18 13.37 5.11 16.61
N HIS A 19 13.22 5.85 15.50
CA HIS A 19 13.79 5.56 14.17
C HIS A 19 13.42 4.18 13.57
N ARG A 20 12.44 3.48 14.14
CA ARG A 20 11.95 2.17 13.66
C ARG A 20 10.94 2.30 12.53
N LEU A 21 10.34 3.49 12.40
CA LEU A 21 9.56 3.94 11.25
C LEU A 21 10.14 5.28 10.79
N MET A 22 10.29 5.51 9.48
CA MET A 22 10.74 6.82 8.99
C MET A 22 9.57 7.79 8.75
N THR A 23 8.34 7.25 8.62
CA THR A 23 7.12 7.99 8.28
C THR A 23 5.87 7.19 8.66
N ASN A 24 4.76 7.89 8.91
CA ASN A 24 3.44 7.31 9.24
C ASN A 24 2.87 6.45 8.08
N LEU A 25 3.41 6.62 6.86
CA LEU A 25 3.11 5.83 5.67
C LEU A 25 3.78 4.45 5.68
N ASN A 26 4.75 4.21 6.57
CA ASN A 26 5.36 2.89 6.77
C ASN A 26 4.52 1.98 7.68
N LEU A 27 3.35 2.43 8.17
CA LEU A 27 2.32 1.51 8.65
C LEU A 27 1.85 0.68 7.45
N ARG A 28 2.58 -0.39 7.18
CA ARG A 28 2.17 -1.42 6.24
C ARG A 28 0.80 -1.89 6.71
N VAL A 29 -0.24 -1.50 5.99
CA VAL A 29 -1.56 -2.14 6.15
C VAL A 29 -1.46 -3.46 5.39
N ASP A 30 -0.52 -4.28 5.84
CA ASP A 30 -0.29 -5.62 5.34
C ASP A 30 -1.41 -6.48 5.91
N ARG A 31 -1.92 -7.40 5.09
CA ARG A 31 -2.80 -8.46 5.56
C ARG A 31 -4.15 -7.98 6.13
N LEU A 32 -4.80 -7.00 5.49
CA LEU A 32 -6.19 -6.64 5.72
C LEU A 32 -7.11 -7.81 5.40
N MET A 33 -8.10 -8.03 6.26
CA MET A 33 -9.23 -8.91 5.95
C MET A 33 -10.10 -8.30 4.83
N PRO A 34 -10.77 -9.13 4.01
CA PRO A 34 -11.64 -8.66 2.92
C PRO A 34 -12.68 -7.62 3.38
N ASP A 35 -13.34 -7.84 4.52
CA ASP A 35 -14.33 -6.89 5.06
C ASP A 35 -13.74 -5.52 5.39
N SER A 36 -12.52 -5.50 5.90
CA SER A 36 -11.81 -4.26 6.21
C SER A 36 -11.41 -3.53 4.93
N TRP A 37 -11.02 -4.28 3.89
CA TRP A 37 -10.73 -3.71 2.58
C TRP A 37 -11.98 -3.07 1.95
N GLU A 38 -13.13 -3.76 1.93
CA GLU A 38 -14.35 -3.21 1.31
C GLU A 38 -14.83 -1.92 2.03
N ARG A 39 -14.66 -1.81 3.35
CA ARG A 39 -14.94 -0.58 4.10
C ARG A 39 -14.01 0.59 3.75
N ILE A 40 -12.74 0.31 3.45
CA ILE A 40 -11.77 1.35 3.08
C ILE A 40 -12.01 1.79 1.64
N LYS A 41 -12.19 0.82 0.75
CA LYS A 41 -12.40 1.00 -0.69
C LYS A 41 -13.54 1.96 -1.03
N SER A 42 -14.59 2.02 -0.21
CA SER A 42 -15.71 2.97 -0.42
C SER A 42 -15.30 4.44 -0.33
N ASN A 43 -14.14 4.75 0.26
CA ASN A 43 -13.61 6.10 0.39
C ASN A 43 -12.44 6.36 -0.59
N LEU A 44 -12.20 5.45 -1.54
CA LEU A 44 -11.11 5.53 -2.50
C LEU A 44 -11.65 5.65 -3.93
N THR A 45 -10.98 6.44 -4.75
CA THR A 45 -11.25 6.52 -6.19
C THR A 45 -10.34 5.54 -6.92
N LYS A 46 -10.90 4.54 -7.60
CA LYS A 46 -10.09 3.66 -8.46
C LYS A 46 -9.48 4.47 -9.61
N LEU A 47 -8.19 4.31 -9.84
CA LEU A 47 -7.50 4.92 -10.98
C LEU A 47 -7.69 4.07 -12.23
N ASP A 48 -7.74 4.71 -13.40
CA ASP A 48 -7.83 4.05 -14.70
C ASP A 48 -6.46 3.55 -15.20
N ARG A 49 -5.71 2.96 -14.27
CA ARG A 49 -4.42 2.33 -14.52
C ARG A 49 -4.07 1.38 -13.39
N ASP A 50 -3.34 0.33 -13.75
CA ASP A 50 -2.79 -0.63 -12.81
C ASP A 50 -1.26 -0.59 -12.89
N MET A 51 -0.61 -0.82 -11.75
CA MET A 51 0.84 -0.93 -11.64
C MET A 51 1.26 -2.38 -11.85
N VAL A 52 2.19 -2.65 -12.77
CA VAL A 52 2.61 -4.01 -13.12
C VAL A 52 4.10 -4.20 -12.91
N TYR A 53 4.45 -5.28 -12.21
CA TYR A 53 5.81 -5.73 -11.97
C TYR A 53 5.94 -7.20 -12.39
N GLU A 54 6.68 -7.48 -13.46
CA GLU A 54 6.95 -8.86 -13.93
C GLU A 54 5.71 -9.77 -13.96
N GLY A 55 4.56 -9.21 -14.39
CA GLY A 55 3.27 -9.92 -14.45
C GLY A 55 2.39 -9.82 -13.20
N ILE A 56 2.93 -9.32 -12.08
CA ILE A 56 2.16 -8.98 -10.88
C ILE A 56 1.41 -7.69 -11.14
N LYS A 57 0.08 -7.79 -11.28
CA LYS A 57 -0.82 -6.67 -11.55
C LYS A 57 -1.42 -6.14 -10.23
N LEU A 58 -1.21 -4.86 -9.96
CA LEU A 58 -1.63 -4.19 -8.73
C LEU A 58 -2.61 -3.07 -9.07
N PRO A 59 -3.90 -3.23 -8.76
CA PRO A 59 -4.87 -2.16 -8.95
C PRO A 59 -4.52 -0.92 -8.16
N MET A 60 -4.64 0.24 -8.81
CA MET A 60 -4.32 1.52 -8.18
C MET A 60 -5.56 2.31 -7.77
N TYR A 61 -5.44 3.02 -6.66
CA TYR A 61 -6.48 3.87 -6.10
C TYR A 61 -5.89 5.21 -5.65
N LYS A 62 -6.74 6.22 -5.58
CA LYS A 62 -6.45 7.54 -5.04
C LYS A 62 -7.28 7.77 -3.78
N GLY A 63 -6.61 8.08 -2.68
CA GLY A 63 -7.21 8.66 -1.49
C GLY A 63 -7.00 10.18 -1.45
N GLU A 64 -7.45 10.83 -0.39
CA GLU A 64 -7.38 12.29 -0.23
C GLU A 64 -5.96 12.85 -0.47
N ASN A 65 -4.94 12.26 0.16
CA ASN A 65 -3.55 12.74 0.11
C ASN A 65 -2.53 11.66 -0.28
N VAL A 66 -3.01 10.51 -0.79
CA VAL A 66 -2.14 9.35 -1.09
C VAL A 66 -2.58 8.65 -2.37
N VAL A 67 -1.62 8.00 -3.03
CA VAL A 67 -1.89 6.97 -4.04
C VAL A 67 -1.64 5.60 -3.42
N ILE A 68 -2.44 4.61 -3.83
CA ILE A 68 -2.47 3.30 -3.20
C ILE A 68 -2.35 2.25 -4.30
N ALA A 69 -1.48 1.25 -4.10
CA ALA A 69 -1.48 0.01 -4.89
C ALA A 69 -1.97 -1.13 -4.00
N LEU A 70 -2.78 -2.02 -4.58
CA LEU A 70 -3.41 -3.13 -3.88
C LEU A 70 -2.84 -4.47 -4.36
N GLU A 71 -2.33 -5.27 -3.44
CA GLU A 71 -2.02 -6.69 -3.69
C GLU A 71 -3.09 -7.54 -2.99
N TYR A 72 -3.72 -8.46 -3.72
CA TYR A 72 -4.53 -9.52 -3.13
C TYR A 72 -3.70 -10.79 -3.01
N ARG A 73 -3.48 -11.25 -1.77
CA ARG A 73 -2.75 -12.48 -1.46
C ARG A 73 -3.74 -13.62 -1.30
N SER A 74 -4.04 -14.29 -2.41
CA SER A 74 -5.00 -15.40 -2.47
C SER A 74 -4.69 -16.53 -1.50
N ALA A 75 -3.41 -16.82 -1.23
CA ALA A 75 -2.99 -17.86 -0.28
C ALA A 75 -3.34 -17.55 1.17
N GLU A 76 -3.54 -16.27 1.52
CA GLU A 76 -3.86 -15.82 2.87
C GLU A 76 -5.31 -15.34 3.00
N ASP A 77 -6.02 -15.14 1.88
CA ASP A 77 -7.27 -14.39 1.79
C ASP A 77 -7.16 -12.99 2.41
N ARG A 78 -6.14 -12.24 2.00
CA ARG A 78 -5.85 -10.92 2.55
C ARG A 78 -5.38 -9.92 1.52
N TYR A 79 -5.58 -8.65 1.84
CA TYR A 79 -5.14 -7.52 1.04
C TYR A 79 -3.94 -6.82 1.68
N SER A 80 -2.94 -6.49 0.87
CA SER A 80 -1.81 -5.66 1.27
C SER A 80 -1.90 -4.33 0.52
N LEU A 81 -1.93 -3.22 1.27
CA LEU A 81 -1.98 -1.88 0.70
C LEU A 81 -0.59 -1.26 0.77
N PHE A 82 -0.12 -0.78 -0.38
CA PHE A 82 1.05 0.06 -0.49
C PHE A 82 0.57 1.50 -0.62
N LEU A 83 1.07 2.40 0.23
CA LEU A 83 0.70 3.82 0.23
C LEU A 83 1.91 4.63 -0.21
N GLY A 84 1.71 5.57 -1.13
CA GLY A 84 2.72 6.54 -1.54
C GLY A 84 2.16 7.96 -1.59
N GLN A 85 3.03 8.94 -1.42
CA GLN A 85 2.68 10.37 -1.57
C GLN A 85 2.35 10.73 -3.02
N ASN A 86 3.03 10.06 -3.95
CA ASN A 86 2.87 10.17 -5.39
C ASN A 86 3.24 8.82 -6.05
N ASP A 87 3.11 8.74 -7.37
CA ASP A 87 3.34 7.50 -8.12
C ASP A 87 4.79 7.00 -8.01
N GLU A 88 5.77 7.90 -7.92
CA GLU A 88 7.19 7.53 -7.78
C GLU A 88 7.48 6.89 -6.41
N ASP A 89 7.02 7.53 -5.32
CA ASP A 89 7.15 6.99 -3.96
C ASP A 89 6.42 5.65 -3.83
N LEU A 90 5.21 5.53 -4.41
CA LEU A 90 4.46 4.27 -4.42
C LEU A 90 5.22 3.17 -5.16
N CYS A 91 5.74 3.46 -6.35
CA CYS A 91 6.55 2.56 -7.17
C CYS A 91 7.76 2.04 -6.39
N GLN A 92 8.54 2.93 -5.76
CA GLN A 92 9.70 2.55 -4.95
C GLN A 92 9.33 1.64 -3.78
N ARG A 93 8.21 1.91 -3.10
CA ARG A 93 7.72 1.11 -1.97
C ARG A 93 7.27 -0.29 -2.38
N VAL A 94 6.51 -0.39 -3.47
CA VAL A 94 6.08 -1.67 -4.04
C VAL A 94 7.30 -2.48 -4.49
N ALA A 95 8.20 -1.87 -5.27
CA ALA A 95 9.41 -2.52 -5.73
C ALA A 95 10.25 -3.05 -4.57
N SER A 96 10.46 -2.24 -3.54
CA SER A 96 11.22 -2.64 -2.35
C SER A 96 10.62 -3.88 -1.66
N ASP A 97 9.29 -3.98 -1.56
CA ASP A 97 8.64 -5.16 -0.97
C ASP A 97 8.75 -6.40 -1.86
N LEU A 98 8.49 -6.24 -3.16
CA LEU A 98 8.55 -7.34 -4.12
C LEU A 98 9.97 -7.89 -4.28
N MET A 99 10.98 -7.02 -4.36
CA MET A 99 12.40 -7.42 -4.40
C MET A 99 12.79 -8.14 -3.11
N ARG A 100 12.40 -7.61 -1.94
CA ARG A 100 12.65 -8.26 -0.63
C ARG A 100 12.02 -9.65 -0.53
N ARG A 101 10.88 -9.88 -1.20
CA ARG A 101 10.18 -11.18 -1.26
C ARG A 101 10.68 -12.06 -2.41
N GLY A 102 11.62 -11.58 -3.23
CA GLY A 102 12.19 -12.33 -4.35
C GLY A 102 11.26 -12.50 -5.55
N TYR A 103 10.26 -11.63 -5.71
CA TYR A 103 9.34 -11.70 -6.86
C TYR A 103 9.86 -10.99 -8.10
N ILE A 104 10.72 -9.99 -7.93
CA ILE A 104 11.30 -9.20 -9.01
C ILE A 104 12.76 -8.91 -8.70
N ASP A 105 13.56 -8.73 -9.75
CA ASP A 105 14.97 -8.38 -9.62
C ASP A 105 15.24 -6.88 -9.86
N THR A 106 14.28 -6.17 -10.45
CA THR A 106 14.43 -4.75 -10.79
C THR A 106 13.22 -3.91 -10.37
N PRO A 107 13.42 -2.64 -9.96
CA PRO A 107 12.34 -1.80 -9.45
C PRO A 107 11.47 -1.17 -10.56
N ARG A 108 11.41 -1.75 -11.77
CA ARG A 108 10.77 -1.12 -12.93
C ARG A 108 9.32 -1.55 -13.09
N ALA A 109 8.39 -0.65 -12.74
CA ALA A 109 6.97 -0.81 -13.02
C ALA A 109 6.63 -0.43 -14.48
N VAL A 110 5.57 -1.06 -15.01
CA VAL A 110 4.83 -0.57 -16.18
C VAL A 110 3.42 -0.21 -15.73
N TYR A 111 2.87 0.89 -16.25
CA TYR A 111 1.48 1.27 -16.03
C TYR A 111 0.65 0.83 -17.23
N ILE A 112 -0.37 0.01 -16.99
CA ILE A 112 -1.31 -0.41 -18.03
C ILE A 112 -2.66 0.21 -17.76
N GLN A 113 -3.32 0.71 -18.80
CA GLN A 113 -4.70 1.17 -18.71
C GLN A 113 -5.63 -0.03 -18.50
N GLY A 114 -6.68 0.18 -17.71
CA GLY A 114 -7.66 -0.84 -17.31
C GLY A 114 -8.71 -1.12 -18.36
#